data_AF-A0A417VP29-F1
#
_entry.id   AF-A0A417VP29-F1
#
_cell.length_a   1.000
_cell.length_b   1.000
_cell.length_c   1.000
_cell.angle_alpha   90.00
_cell.angle_beta   90.00
_cell.angle_gamma   90.00
#
_symmetry.space_group_name_H-M   'P 1'
#
loop_
_entity.id
_entity.type
_entity.pdbx_description
1 polymer ?
#
loop_
_entity_poly.entity_id
_entity_poly.type
_entity_poly.pdbx_seq_one_letter_code
_entity_poly.pdbx_strand_id
1 'polypeptide(L)' 'MTETERMKQGYIWEDDDENMALQAKCKTLVLKFNELPPEAMEEREALLHDTFG' A
#
# COMPACT_ATOMS: atom_id res chain seq x y z
N MET A 1 15.22 -6.49 15.36
CA MET A 1 14.09 -6.59 14.42
C MET A 1 13.65 -5.19 14.12
N THR A 2 13.45 -4.82 12.86
CA THR A 2 12.80 -3.56 12.48
C THR A 2 11.33 -3.58 12.90
N GLU A 3 10.67 -2.42 12.96
CA GLU A 3 9.22 -2.38 13.25
C GLU A 3 8.43 -3.12 12.18
N THR A 4 8.85 -3.04 10.90
CA THR A 4 8.34 -3.87 9.81
C THR A 4 8.47 -5.37 10.08
N GLU A 5 9.61 -5.84 10.60
CA GLU A 5 9.80 -7.27 10.92
C GLU A 5 8.94 -7.71 12.11
N ARG A 6 8.76 -6.84 13.12
CA ARG A 6 7.86 -7.09 14.26
C ARG A 6 6.41 -7.22 13.80
N MET A 7 5.96 -6.27 12.98
CA MET A 7 4.64 -6.29 12.35
C MET A 7 4.41 -7.59 11.57
N LYS A 8 5.35 -7.96 10.67
CA LYS A 8 5.24 -9.18 9.84
C LYS A 8 5.18 -10.47 10.66
N GLN A 9 5.75 -10.49 11.85
CA GLN A 9 5.75 -11.65 12.75
C GLN A 9 4.61 -11.60 13.80
N GLY A 10 3.76 -10.57 13.78
CA GLY A 10 2.63 -10.43 14.69
C GLY A 10 2.99 -9.99 16.11
N TYR A 11 4.19 -9.46 16.33
CA TYR A 11 4.54 -8.80 17.59
C TYR A 11 3.97 -7.40 17.64
N ILE A 12 3.83 -6.81 18.84
CA ILE A 12 3.52 -5.38 18.98
C ILE A 12 4.61 -4.56 18.27
N TRP A 13 4.18 -3.61 17.43
CA TRP A 13 5.02 -2.68 16.67
C TRP A 13 4.46 -1.27 16.74
N GLU A 14 5.27 -0.28 16.39
CA GLU A 14 4.87 1.12 16.22
C GLU A 14 5.05 1.56 14.76
N ASP A 15 4.35 2.62 14.36
CA ASP A 15 4.53 3.24 13.05
C ASP A 15 5.81 4.10 13.07
N ASP A 16 6.90 3.55 12.54
CA ASP A 16 8.13 4.28 12.26
C ASP A 16 8.06 5.02 10.91
N ASP A 17 9.07 5.85 10.63
CA ASP A 17 9.12 6.67 9.41
C ASP A 17 9.05 5.82 8.12
N GLU A 18 9.62 4.61 8.14
CA GLU A 18 9.57 3.68 7.02
C GLU A 18 8.14 3.17 6.78
N ASN A 19 7.47 2.68 7.83
CA ASN A 19 6.09 2.22 7.74
C ASN A 19 5.15 3.34 7.34
N MET A 20 5.32 4.55 7.89
CA MET A 20 4.52 5.72 7.49
C MET A 20 4.71 6.06 6.01
N ALA A 21 5.94 6.03 5.50
CA ALA A 21 6.22 6.26 4.08
C ALA A 21 5.59 5.19 3.18
N LEU A 22 5.66 3.91 3.58
CA LEU A 22 5.01 2.80 2.87
C LEU A 22 3.49 2.93 2.87
N GLN A 23 2.89 3.30 4.00
CA GLN A 23 1.46 3.58 4.10
C GLN A 23 1.05 4.74 3.20
N ALA A 24 1.81 5.84 3.17
CA ALA A 24 1.53 6.99 2.33
C ALA A 24 1.58 6.64 0.83
N LYS A 25 2.59 5.86 0.42
CA LYS A 25 2.70 5.32 -0.95
C LYS A 25 1.47 4.48 -1.30
N CYS A 26 1.08 3.54 -0.43
CA CYS A 26 -0.08 2.68 -0.66
C CYS A 26 -1.39 3.48 -0.74
N LYS A 27 -1.62 4.44 0.18
CA LYS A 27 -2.80 5.32 0.14
C LYS A 27 -2.89 6.14 -1.14
N THR A 28 -1.74 6.58 -1.69
CA THR A 28 -1.68 7.29 -2.98
C THR A 28 -2.11 6.40 -4.15
N LEU A 29 -1.71 5.12 -4.16
CA LEU A 29 -2.13 4.16 -5.19
C LEU A 29 -3.63 3.85 -5.10
N VAL A 30 -4.14 3.65 -3.89
CA VAL A 30 -5.58 3.43 -3.64
C VAL A 30 -6.41 4.65 -4.04
N LEU A 31 -5.93 5.87 -3.79
CA LEU A 31 -6.60 7.09 -4.24
C LEU A 31 -6.73 7.12 -5.77
N LYS A 32 -5.62 6.89 -6.50
CA LYS A 32 -5.63 6.82 -7.97
C LYS A 32 -6.61 5.77 -8.48
N PHE A 33 -6.65 4.60 -7.84
CA PHE A 33 -7.58 3.53 -8.21
C PHE A 33 -9.04 3.92 -8.03
N ASN A 34 -9.35 4.64 -6.95
CA ASN A 34 -10.71 5.10 -6.66
C ASN A 34 -11.17 6.27 -7.55
N GLU A 35 -10.24 7.04 -8.10
CA GLU A 35 -10.52 8.11 -9.07
C GLU A 35 -10.79 7.58 -10.48
N LEU A 36 -10.33 6.37 -10.81
CA LEU A 36 -10.59 5.75 -12.10
C LEU A 36 -12.05 5.27 -12.22
N PRO A 37 -12.72 5.50 -13.36
CA PRO A 37 -14.04 4.94 -13.61
C PRO A 37 -13.98 3.40 -13.65
N PRO A 38 -15.07 2.70 -13.31
CA PRO A 38 -15.07 1.24 -13.26
C PRO A 38 -14.77 0.58 -14.62
N GLU A 39 -14.97 1.27 -15.73
CA GLU A 39 -14.69 0.78 -17.09
C GLU A 39 -13.20 0.84 -17.48
N ALA A 40 -12.37 1.59 -16.75
CA ALA A 40 -10.92 1.70 -16.98
C ALA A 40 -10.17 0.45 -16.48
N MET A 41 -10.53 -0.72 -17.03
CA MET A 41 -10.11 -2.03 -16.51
C MET A 41 -8.60 -2.23 -16.57
N GLU A 42 -7.95 -1.81 -17.65
CA GLU A 42 -6.50 -1.96 -17.84
C GLU A 42 -5.71 -1.09 -16.86
N GLU A 43 -6.10 0.19 -16.69
CA GLU A 43 -5.45 1.09 -15.74
C GLU A 43 -5.67 0.66 -14.29
N ARG A 44 -6.86 0.15 -13.99
CA ARG A 44 -7.19 -0.42 -12.67
C ARG A 44 -6.36 -1.66 -12.39
N GLU A 45 -6.20 -2.56 -13.36
CA GLU A 45 -5.34 -3.76 -13.23
C GLU A 45 -3.87 -3.38 -13.00
N ALA A 46 -3.35 -2.41 -13.75
CA ALA A 46 -1.98 -1.92 -13.56
C ALA A 46 -1.74 -1.39 -12.13
N LEU A 47 -2.68 -0.60 -11.59
CA LEU A 47 -2.60 -0.10 -10.21
C LEU A 47 -2.68 -1.22 -9.16
N LEU A 48 -3.41 -2.31 -9.43
CA LEU A 48 -3.46 -3.47 -8.54
C LEU A 48 -2.12 -4.20 -8.51
N HIS A 49 -1.44 -4.34 -9.65
CA HIS A 49 -0.08 -4.87 -9.70
C HIS A 49 0.90 -4.01 -8.91
N ASP A 50 0.82 -2.69 -9.01
CA ASP A 50 1.67 -1.79 -8.23
C ASP A 50 1.38 -1.81 -6.72
N THR A 51 0.16 -2.21 -6.32
CA THR A 51 -0.30 -2.23 -4.93
C THR A 51 0.00 -3.56 -4.22
N PHE A 52 -0.18 -4.68 -4.93
CA PHE A 52 -0.12 -6.03 -4.35
C PHE A 52 1.03 -6.91 -4.91
N GLY A 53 1.73 -6.45 -5.96
CA GLY A 53 2.84 -7.15 -6.59
C GLY A 53 4.18 -7.02 -5.88
#